data_AF-A0A6N4A9V3-F1
#
_entry.id   AF-A0A6N4A9V3-F1
#
_cell.length_a   1.000
_cell.length_b   1.000
_cell.length_c   1.000
_cell.angle_alpha   90.00
_cell.angle_beta   90.00
_cell.angle_gamma   90.00
#
_symmetry.space_group_name_H-M   'P 1'
#
loop_
_entity.id
_entity.type
_entity.pdbx_description
1 polymer ?
#
loop_
_entity_poly.entity_id
_entity_poly.type
_entity_poly.pdbx_seq_one_letter_code
_entity_poly.pdbx_strand_id
1 'polypeptide(L)'
;MTKIKIIFKALQILSLAALFSCGGTWENDETVWKKTFNSEKPKEVTIVNSKIWVSSHWSYEFQSFMEVKSNKKLLHAFEKQYELEDSQKFEVIEITEKPKWFTPKTEEHYIIKKSNLYNDFRIFIDKQTKNLFITCSQL
;
A
#
# COMPACT_ATOMS: atom_id res chain seq x y z
N MET A 1 -28.24 42.82 -9.86
CA MET A 1 -28.13 41.54 -10.59
C MET A 1 -26.70 40.99 -10.72
N THR A 2 -25.65 41.81 -10.57
CA THR A 2 -24.24 41.39 -10.74
C THR A 2 -23.72 40.48 -9.61
N LYS A 3 -24.11 40.72 -8.35
CA LYS A 3 -23.69 39.91 -7.19
C LYS A 3 -24.20 38.46 -7.23
N ILE A 4 -25.43 38.24 -7.71
CA ILE A 4 -26.02 36.89 -7.86
C ILE A 4 -25.25 36.07 -8.90
N LYS A 5 -24.86 36.67 -10.03
CA LYS A 5 -24.05 35.99 -11.07
C LYS A 5 -22.65 35.59 -10.58
N ILE A 6 -22.05 36.37 -9.67
CA ILE A 6 -20.74 36.06 -9.07
C ILE A 6 -20.85 34.89 -8.09
N ILE A 7 -21.90 34.87 -7.25
CA ILE A 7 -22.16 33.77 -6.30
C ILE A 7 -22.41 32.45 -7.04
N PHE A 8 -23.19 32.46 -8.13
CA PHE A 8 -23.42 31.27 -8.95
C PHE A 8 -22.16 30.75 -9.64
N LYS A 9 -21.29 31.64 -10.15
CA LYS A 9 -20.00 31.22 -10.74
C LYS A 9 -19.03 30.67 -9.69
N ALA A 10 -18.98 31.27 -8.51
CA ALA A 10 -18.16 30.77 -7.41
C ALA A 10 -18.63 29.38 -6.93
N LEU A 11 -19.94 29.15 -6.88
CA LEU A 11 -20.53 27.86 -6.51
C LEU A 11 -20.23 26.76 -7.55
N GLN A 12 -20.25 27.08 -8.85
CA GLN A 12 -19.86 26.15 -9.92
C GLN A 12 -18.36 25.78 -9.87
N ILE A 13 -17.49 26.74 -9.55
CA ILE A 13 -16.04 26.50 -9.41
C ILE A 13 -15.75 25.65 -8.16
N LEU A 14 -16.47 25.89 -7.06
CA LEU A 14 -16.33 25.11 -5.82
C LEU A 14 -16.82 23.67 -5.99
N SER A 15 -17.92 23.46 -6.75
CA SER A 15 -18.39 22.10 -7.09
C SER A 15 -17.44 21.35 -8.02
N LEU A 16 -16.68 22.06 -8.87
CA LEU A 16 -15.70 21.42 -9.76
C LEU A 16 -14.43 21.00 -8.99
N ALA A 17 -14.00 21.78 -7.99
CA ALA A 17 -12.84 21.45 -7.16
C ALA A 17 -13.08 20.25 -6.23
N ALA A 18 -14.33 19.98 -5.85
CA ALA A 18 -14.71 18.83 -5.03
C ALA A 18 -14.62 17.47 -5.76
N LEU A 19 -14.41 17.46 -7.08
CA LEU A 19 -14.33 16.25 -7.89
C LEU A 19 -12.89 15.76 -8.13
N PHE A 20 -11.86 16.49 -7.69
CA PHE A 20 -10.48 16.29 -8.16
C PHE A 20 -9.48 15.63 -7.21
N SER A 21 -9.82 15.17 -6.01
CA SER A 21 -8.75 14.67 -5.13
C SER A 21 -9.18 13.69 -4.04
N CYS A 22 -9.27 12.41 -4.40
CA CYS A 22 -9.11 11.32 -3.42
C CYS A 22 -7.98 10.32 -3.76
N GLY A 23 -7.41 10.39 -4.96
CA GLY A 23 -6.30 9.53 -5.38
C GLY A 23 -4.97 10.26 -5.48
N GLY A 24 -3.89 9.49 -5.48
CA GLY A 24 -2.53 9.99 -5.52
C GLY A 24 -1.49 8.89 -5.32
N THR A 25 -0.23 9.27 -5.42
CA THR A 25 0.91 8.41 -5.09
C THR A 25 1.74 9.09 -4.01
N TRP A 26 2.09 8.33 -2.97
CA TRP A 26 2.92 8.80 -1.87
C TRP A 26 4.08 7.85 -1.67
N GLU A 27 5.27 8.42 -1.46
CA GLU A 27 6.50 7.69 -1.17
C GLU A 27 6.99 8.07 0.22
N ASN A 28 7.37 7.08 1.04
CA ASN A 28 7.88 7.25 2.41
C ASN A 28 6.95 8.08 3.32
N ASP A 29 5.66 8.06 3.03
CA ASP A 29 4.63 8.80 3.77
C ASP A 29 4.22 8.04 5.04
N GLU A 30 4.16 8.74 6.17
CA GLU A 30 3.87 8.17 7.48
C GLU A 30 2.47 7.51 7.56
N THR A 31 1.55 7.94 6.69
CA THR A 31 0.18 7.43 6.63
C THR A 31 0.05 6.16 5.80
N VAL A 32 1.13 5.67 5.15
CA VAL A 32 1.07 4.47 4.29
C VAL A 32 0.47 3.26 5.02
N TRP A 33 0.84 3.05 6.27
CA TRP A 33 0.34 1.94 7.07
C TRP A 33 -1.17 2.04 7.28
N LYS A 34 -1.64 3.24 7.63
CA LYS A 34 -3.05 3.53 7.84
C LYS A 34 -3.85 3.39 6.55
N LYS A 35 -3.29 3.85 5.43
CA LYS A 35 -3.91 3.71 4.11
C LYS A 35 -3.98 2.25 3.65
N THR A 36 -2.99 1.41 3.96
CA THR A 36 -2.98 -0.01 3.58
C THR A 36 -3.85 -0.88 4.49
N PHE A 37 -3.73 -0.73 5.81
CA PHE A 37 -4.31 -1.67 6.78
C PHE A 37 -5.48 -1.08 7.58
N ASN A 38 -5.89 0.16 7.29
CA ASN A 38 -6.91 0.90 8.04
C ASN A 38 -6.72 0.83 9.57
N SER A 39 -5.46 0.88 10.02
CA SER A 39 -5.07 0.75 11.42
C SER A 39 -3.88 1.65 11.73
N GLU A 40 -3.64 1.92 13.00
CA GLU A 40 -2.45 2.66 13.43
C GLU A 40 -1.21 1.76 13.36
N LYS A 41 -0.07 2.35 12.92
CA LYS A 41 1.19 1.62 12.82
C LYS A 41 1.68 1.22 14.22
N PRO A 42 1.96 -0.07 14.49
CA PRO A 42 2.57 -0.46 15.75
C PRO A 42 3.90 0.26 15.99
N LYS A 43 4.21 0.59 17.25
CA LYS A 43 5.40 1.39 17.61
C LYS A 43 6.71 0.64 17.32
N GLU A 44 6.68 -0.69 17.45
CA GLU A 44 7.78 -1.60 17.17
C GLU A 44 8.05 -1.83 15.68
N VAL A 45 7.17 -1.35 14.80
CA VAL A 45 7.32 -1.50 13.34
C VAL A 45 8.10 -0.31 12.79
N THR A 46 9.26 -0.61 12.20
CA THR A 46 10.09 0.35 11.48
C THR A 46 9.97 0.09 9.98
N ILE A 47 9.29 1.00 9.28
CA ILE A 47 9.22 1.02 7.81
C ILE A 47 10.48 1.74 7.31
N VAL A 48 11.23 1.09 6.42
CA VAL A 48 12.46 1.64 5.81
C VAL A 48 12.12 2.41 4.55
N ASN A 49 11.30 1.81 3.68
CA ASN A 49 10.81 2.40 2.45
C ASN A 49 9.32 2.11 2.29
N SER A 50 8.58 3.03 1.70
CA SER A 50 7.18 2.79 1.33
C SER A 50 6.79 3.50 0.04
N LYS A 51 5.84 2.92 -0.67
CA LYS A 51 5.11 3.55 -1.78
C LYS A 51 3.67 3.11 -1.69
N ILE A 52 2.73 4.02 -1.85
CA ILE A 52 1.32 3.68 -2.04
C ILE A 52 0.72 4.54 -3.15
N TRP A 53 0.04 3.87 -4.06
CA TRP A 53 -0.85 4.49 -5.04
C TRP A 53 -2.29 4.23 -4.60
N VAL A 54 -3.13 5.27 -4.64
CA VAL A 54 -4.57 5.21 -4.39
C VAL A 54 -5.27 5.78 -5.61
N SER A 55 -6.31 5.10 -6.11
CA SER A 55 -7.06 5.58 -7.27
C SER A 55 -7.98 6.74 -6.90
N SER A 56 -8.26 7.61 -7.89
CA SER A 56 -9.16 8.76 -7.73
C SER A 56 -10.63 8.41 -8.02
N HIS A 57 -10.97 7.12 -8.15
CA HIS A 57 -12.31 6.64 -8.49
C HIS A 57 -13.21 6.50 -7.25
N TRP A 58 -14.44 5.98 -7.45
CA TRP A 58 -15.48 5.94 -6.41
C TRP A 58 -15.21 4.92 -5.29
N SER A 59 -14.48 3.85 -5.61
CA SER A 59 -14.01 2.82 -4.67
C SER A 59 -12.65 3.18 -4.08
N TYR A 60 -12.40 2.76 -2.84
CA TYR A 60 -11.07 2.85 -2.24
C TYR A 60 -10.18 1.74 -2.82
N GLU A 61 -9.53 2.06 -3.92
CA GLU A 61 -8.61 1.19 -4.64
C GLU A 61 -7.18 1.63 -4.37
N PHE A 62 -6.30 0.69 -4.08
CA PHE A 62 -4.90 1.01 -3.81
C PHE A 62 -3.96 -0.13 -4.16
N GLN A 63 -2.68 0.22 -4.34
CA GLN A 63 -1.57 -0.70 -4.26
C GLN A 63 -0.48 -0.10 -3.39
N SER A 64 0.02 -0.88 -2.44
CA SER A 64 1.09 -0.49 -1.54
C SER A 64 2.28 -1.44 -1.59
N PHE A 65 3.46 -0.86 -1.44
CA PHE A 65 4.73 -1.54 -1.27
C PHE A 65 5.38 -1.00 0.01
N MET A 66 5.87 -1.89 0.88
CA MET A 66 6.57 -1.51 2.10
C MET A 66 7.79 -2.40 2.32
N GLU A 67 8.93 -1.81 2.66
CA GLU A 67 10.04 -2.51 3.27
C GLU A 67 10.02 -2.25 4.77
N VAL A 68 9.95 -3.32 5.56
CA VAL A 68 9.92 -3.26 7.02
C VAL A 68 11.13 -3.98 7.57
N LYS A 69 11.84 -3.37 8.53
CA LYS A 69 12.94 -4.05 9.24
C LYS A 69 12.43 -5.34 9.88
N SER A 70 13.32 -6.32 10.01
CA SER A 70 12.97 -7.61 10.61
C SER A 70 12.13 -7.48 11.89
N ASN A 71 10.93 -8.05 11.86
CA ASN A 71 10.01 -8.03 12.98
C ASN A 71 9.20 -9.35 13.01
N LYS A 72 9.64 -10.28 13.86
CA LYS A 72 9.01 -11.60 14.01
C LYS A 72 7.57 -11.51 14.55
N LYS A 73 7.29 -10.54 15.43
CA LYS A 73 5.95 -10.35 15.99
C LYS A 73 4.98 -9.91 14.91
N LEU A 74 5.40 -9.00 14.05
CA LEU A 74 4.61 -8.55 12.91
C LEU A 74 4.34 -9.70 11.94
N LEU A 75 5.38 -10.45 11.56
CA LEU A 75 5.23 -11.59 10.66
C LEU A 75 4.22 -12.60 11.21
N HIS A 76 4.36 -13.01 12.47
CA HIS A 76 3.44 -13.94 13.11
C HIS A 76 2.00 -13.40 13.19
N ALA A 77 1.83 -12.10 13.47
CA ALA A 77 0.52 -11.47 13.47
C ALA A 77 -0.12 -11.52 12.07
N PHE A 78 0.65 -11.24 11.02
CA PHE A 78 0.18 -11.32 9.65
C PHE A 78 -0.11 -12.76 9.21
N GLU A 79 0.73 -13.73 9.58
CA GLU A 79 0.47 -15.15 9.31
C GLU A 79 -0.88 -15.59 9.89
N LYS A 80 -1.19 -15.16 11.12
CA LYS A 80 -2.46 -15.47 11.78
C LYS A 80 -3.65 -14.70 11.19
N GLN A 81 -3.50 -13.40 10.98
CA GLN A 81 -4.61 -12.53 10.57
C GLN A 81 -5.02 -12.75 9.11
N TYR A 82 -4.05 -13.01 8.24
CA TYR A 82 -4.26 -13.12 6.79
C TYR A 82 -4.11 -14.55 6.27
N GLU A 83 -3.99 -15.53 7.16
CA GLU A 83 -3.83 -16.96 6.81
C GLU A 83 -2.74 -17.15 5.76
N LEU A 84 -1.53 -16.64 6.07
CA LEU A 84 -0.44 -16.66 5.10
C LEU A 84 0.11 -18.07 4.91
N GLU A 85 0.22 -18.48 3.66
CA GLU A 85 0.80 -19.75 3.23
C GLU A 85 2.10 -19.53 2.47
N ASP A 86 2.98 -20.52 2.49
CA ASP A 86 4.20 -20.49 1.69
C ASP A 86 3.87 -20.55 0.19
N SER A 87 4.61 -19.77 -0.60
CA SER A 87 4.46 -19.72 -2.06
C SER A 87 5.81 -19.88 -2.75
N GLN A 88 5.78 -20.46 -3.94
CA GLN A 88 6.92 -20.50 -4.85
C GLN A 88 6.86 -19.39 -5.91
N LYS A 89 5.76 -18.63 -5.98
CA LYS A 89 5.55 -17.63 -7.04
C LYS A 89 6.20 -16.30 -6.66
N PHE A 90 7.34 -15.99 -7.28
CA PHE A 90 7.98 -14.68 -7.21
C PHE A 90 7.35 -13.66 -8.15
N GLU A 91 6.02 -13.55 -8.09
CA GLU A 91 5.27 -12.59 -8.89
C GLU A 91 4.68 -11.53 -7.96
N VAL A 92 4.75 -10.29 -8.41
CA VAL A 92 4.00 -9.19 -7.81
C VAL A 92 3.01 -8.73 -8.86
N ILE A 93 1.74 -8.63 -8.49
CA ILE A 93 0.73 -8.05 -9.39
C ILE A 93 1.04 -6.55 -9.45
N GLU A 94 1.25 -6.00 -10.63
CA GLU A 94 1.60 -4.59 -10.81
C GLU A 94 0.39 -3.80 -11.34
N ILE A 95 -0.33 -3.13 -10.43
CA ILE A 95 -1.31 -2.10 -10.79
C ILE A 95 -0.60 -0.75 -11.01
N THR A 96 0.48 -0.52 -10.25
CA THR A 96 1.42 0.60 -10.40
C THR A 96 2.85 0.08 -10.52
N GLU A 97 3.75 0.93 -11.01
CA GLU A 97 5.18 0.61 -11.16
C GLU A 97 5.78 0.13 -9.83
N LYS A 98 6.32 -1.10 -9.83
CA LYS A 98 7.03 -1.67 -8.69
C LYS A 98 8.31 -0.87 -8.38
N PRO A 99 8.51 -0.38 -7.15
CA PRO A 99 9.72 0.35 -6.79
C PRO A 99 10.99 -0.49 -6.97
N LYS A 100 12.08 0.15 -7.40
CA LYS A 100 13.40 -0.51 -7.55
C LYS A 100 13.94 -1.10 -6.24
N TRP A 101 13.61 -0.47 -5.11
CA TRP A 101 13.99 -0.95 -3.77
C TRP A 101 13.12 -2.12 -3.29
N PHE A 102 11.99 -2.41 -3.94
CA PHE A 102 11.11 -3.50 -3.55
C PHE A 102 11.59 -4.80 -4.17
N THR A 103 11.98 -5.75 -3.31
CA THR A 103 12.58 -7.05 -3.67
C THR A 103 13.76 -6.93 -4.65
N PRO A 104 14.84 -6.21 -4.32
CA PRO A 104 15.92 -5.86 -5.26
C PRO A 104 16.87 -7.03 -5.60
N LYS A 105 16.60 -8.23 -5.06
CA LYS A 105 17.42 -9.43 -5.24
C LYS A 105 16.61 -10.46 -6.04
N THR A 106 17.28 -11.50 -6.50
CA THR A 106 16.67 -12.66 -7.16
C THR A 106 15.85 -13.51 -6.19
N GLU A 107 14.92 -14.31 -6.72
CA GLU A 107 13.88 -15.03 -5.97
C GLU A 107 14.41 -15.95 -4.87
N GLU A 108 15.58 -16.58 -5.08
CA GLU A 108 16.20 -17.52 -4.17
C GLU A 108 16.64 -16.86 -2.85
N HIS A 109 16.67 -15.53 -2.79
CA HIS A 109 16.98 -14.77 -1.58
C HIS A 109 15.76 -14.55 -0.69
N TYR A 110 14.56 -14.96 -1.11
CA TYR A 110 13.33 -14.71 -0.38
C TYR A 110 12.60 -15.99 0.02
N ILE A 111 11.95 -15.94 1.17
CA ILE A 111 10.83 -16.82 1.52
C ILE A 111 9.57 -16.04 1.17
N ILE A 112 8.68 -16.63 0.38
CA ILE A 112 7.49 -15.93 -0.11
C ILE A 112 6.28 -16.48 0.63
N LYS A 113 5.48 -15.58 1.17
CA LYS A 113 4.19 -15.89 1.78
C LYS A 113 3.08 -15.11 1.09
N LYS A 114 1.93 -15.74 0.91
CA LYS A 114 0.74 -15.11 0.31
C LYS A 114 -0.51 -15.42 1.13
N SER A 115 -1.49 -14.53 1.10
CA SER A 115 -2.84 -14.83 1.56
C SER A 115 -3.67 -15.39 0.41
N ASN A 116 -4.53 -16.37 0.69
CA ASN A 116 -5.60 -16.77 -0.24
C ASN A 116 -6.93 -16.03 0.03
N LEU A 117 -7.03 -15.32 1.16
CA LEU A 117 -8.22 -14.55 1.54
C LEU A 117 -8.29 -13.18 0.86
N TYR A 118 -7.13 -12.62 0.54
CA TYR A 118 -6.99 -11.29 -0.05
C TYR A 118 -6.21 -11.43 -1.35
N ASN A 119 -6.83 -11.03 -2.46
CA ASN A 119 -6.38 -11.35 -3.82
C ASN A 119 -4.92 -10.96 -4.12
N ASP A 120 -4.33 -10.03 -3.38
CA ASP A 120 -2.95 -9.61 -3.62
C ASP A 120 -2.21 -9.16 -2.34
N PHE A 121 -2.35 -9.91 -1.25
CA PHE A 121 -1.49 -9.72 -0.08
C PHE A 121 -0.32 -10.70 -0.08
N ARG A 122 0.91 -10.19 -0.21
CA ARG A 122 2.14 -10.99 -0.23
C ARG A 122 3.23 -10.38 0.63
N ILE A 123 4.05 -11.26 1.20
CA ILE A 123 5.24 -10.90 1.96
C ILE A 123 6.44 -11.68 1.41
N PHE A 124 7.47 -10.98 0.99
CA PHE A 124 8.77 -11.54 0.64
C PHE A 124 9.72 -11.28 1.80
N ILE A 125 10.22 -12.34 2.41
CA ILE A 125 11.07 -12.30 3.60
C ILE A 125 12.51 -12.53 3.14
N ASP A 126 13.37 -11.53 3.27
CA ASP A 126 14.79 -11.68 2.91
C ASP A 126 15.46 -12.74 3.81
N LYS A 127 16.10 -13.75 3.22
CA LYS A 127 16.70 -14.86 3.97
C LYS A 127 17.86 -14.43 4.86
N GLN A 128 18.56 -13.35 4.52
CA GLN A 128 19.74 -12.85 5.23
C GLN A 128 19.37 -11.80 6.29
N THR A 129 18.69 -10.72 5.89
CA THR A 129 18.36 -9.60 6.77
C THR A 129 17.09 -9.85 7.57
N LYS A 130 16.24 -10.78 7.11
CA LYS A 130 14.89 -11.03 7.64
C LYS A 130 13.97 -9.80 7.53
N ASN A 131 14.32 -8.80 6.71
CA ASN A 131 13.42 -7.71 6.37
C ASN A 131 12.21 -8.27 5.62
N LEU A 132 11.08 -7.59 5.79
CA LEU A 132 9.81 -7.94 5.18
C LEU A 132 9.54 -6.96 4.04
N PHE A 133 9.38 -7.47 2.82
CA PHE A 133 8.89 -6.70 1.68
C PHE A 133 7.43 -7.07 1.47
N ILE A 134 6.53 -6.15 1.79
CA ILE A 134 5.10 -6.37 1.84
C ILE A 134 4.44 -5.65 0.67
N THR A 135 3.62 -6.37 -0.09
CA THR A 135 2.73 -5.79 -1.09
C THR A 135 1.29 -6.15 -0.76
N CYS A 136 0.40 -5.18 -0.94
CA CYS A 136 -1.04 -5.32 -0.75
C CYS A 136 -1.75 -4.47 -1.78
N SER A 137 -2.73 -5.04 -2.47
CA SER A 137 -3.65 -4.26 -3.29
C SER A 137 -5.11 -4.61 -3.05
N GLN A 138 -5.97 -3.63 -3.33
CA GLN A 138 -7.42 -3.73 -3.34
C GLN A 138 -7.91 -3.01 -4.60
N LEU A 139 -8.69 -3.73 -5.41
CA LEU A 139 -9.38 -3.24 -6.61
C LEU A 139 -10.89 -3.31 -6.39
#